data_AF-A0A1I5NJS5-F1
#
_entry.id   AF-A0A1I5NJS5-F1
#
_cell.length_a   1.000
_cell.length_b   1.000
_cell.length_c   1.000
_cell.angle_alpha   90.00
_cell.angle_beta   90.00
_cell.angle_gamma   90.00
#
_symmetry.space_group_name_H-M   'P 1'
#
loop_
_entity.id
_entity.type
_entity.pdbx_description
1 polymer ?
#
loop_
_entity_poly.entity_id
_entity_poly.type
_entity_poly.pdbx_seq_one_letter_code
_entity_poly.pdbx_strand_id
1 'polypeptide(L)'
;MDTSALIRIEQHAAAVVATEYRHLPSSIVSYYLTPPAVAIALNKQQLTSVLSRNLRYRRQYGLSPRNVSLSTQPSIQQQDYLPKLGVVSWKDCIGMDMLPKALLLPSAQNTTLTCWLNNVSDRMAMVLHAYRVTEETPTFYLFPYLDFSKRSEYRLAVSYGELTHVRCYRRRNDFQAQHIEVIAAWWRNIKDWPPTDVLAHLFVDVVAGSDPGQFFIIDVNPNLSAYH
;
A
#
# COMPACT_ATOMS: atom_id res chain seq x y z
N MET A 1 -4.47 -19.08 8.83
CA MET A 1 -3.48 -18.01 8.60
C MET A 1 -2.13 -18.69 8.55
N ASP A 2 -1.26 -18.32 7.62
CA ASP A 2 0.07 -18.94 7.53
C ASP A 2 0.95 -18.41 8.67
N THR A 3 1.25 -19.28 9.64
CA THR A 3 2.03 -18.94 10.83
C THR A 3 3.46 -18.51 10.47
N SER A 4 4.06 -19.10 9.44
CA SER A 4 5.44 -18.78 9.04
C SER A 4 5.55 -17.36 8.49
N ALA A 5 4.58 -16.98 7.65
CA ALA A 5 4.50 -15.64 7.09
C ALA A 5 4.18 -14.59 8.17
N LEU A 6 3.39 -14.94 9.19
CA LEU A 6 3.09 -14.04 10.30
C LEU A 6 4.30 -13.78 11.19
N ILE A 7 5.06 -14.82 11.56
CA ILE A 7 6.33 -14.68 12.31
C ILE A 7 7.29 -13.74 11.56
N ARG A 8 7.39 -13.89 10.25
CA ARG A 8 8.22 -13.02 9.43
C ARG A 8 7.75 -11.56 9.45
N ILE A 9 6.43 -11.33 9.42
CA ILE A 9 5.88 -9.97 9.55
C ILE A 9 6.20 -9.40 10.94
N GLU A 10 6.10 -10.18 12.01
CA GLU A 10 6.44 -9.74 13.36
C GLU A 10 7.93 -9.35 13.47
N GLN A 11 8.83 -10.19 12.95
CA GLN A 11 10.29 -9.95 12.95
C GLN A 11 10.69 -8.68 12.20
N HIS A 12 9.97 -8.35 11.12
CA HIS A 12 10.29 -7.21 10.26
C HIS A 12 9.18 -6.14 10.27
N ALA A 13 8.43 -6.03 11.38
CA ALA A 13 7.27 -5.16 11.46
C ALA A 13 7.61 -3.69 11.19
N ALA A 14 8.76 -3.22 11.67
CA ALA A 14 9.25 -1.86 11.41
C ALA A 14 9.47 -1.61 9.91
N ALA A 15 10.07 -2.56 9.19
CA ALA A 15 10.28 -2.44 7.74
C ALA A 15 8.96 -2.41 6.98
N VAL A 16 7.96 -3.21 7.41
CA VAL A 16 6.61 -3.17 6.84
C VAL A 16 5.95 -1.81 7.06
N VAL A 17 5.98 -1.28 8.29
CA VAL A 17 5.33 0.01 8.59
C VAL A 17 6.04 1.17 7.88
N ALA A 18 7.36 1.13 7.77
CA ALA A 18 8.14 2.19 7.13
C ALA A 18 7.84 2.37 5.62
N THR A 19 7.26 1.37 4.95
CA THR A 19 6.84 1.52 3.54
C THR A 19 5.46 2.15 3.38
N GLU A 20 4.78 2.53 4.47
CA GLU A 20 3.56 3.34 4.37
C GLU A 20 3.89 4.69 3.73
N TYR A 21 2.99 5.17 2.87
CA TYR A 21 3.18 6.40 2.10
C TYR A 21 3.71 7.59 2.94
N ARG A 22 3.17 7.82 4.14
CA ARG A 22 3.61 8.93 5.03
C ARG A 22 5.04 8.81 5.56
N HIS A 23 5.63 7.61 5.56
CA HIS A 23 6.97 7.35 6.08
C HIS A 23 8.03 7.34 4.97
N LEU A 24 7.60 7.35 3.71
CA LEU A 24 8.53 7.32 2.59
C LEU A 24 9.32 8.64 2.49
N PRO A 25 10.61 8.57 2.10
CA PRO A 25 11.40 9.76 1.85
C PRO A 25 10.77 10.66 0.78
N SER A 26 10.93 11.98 0.92
CA SER A 26 10.42 12.96 -0.06
C SER A 26 10.94 12.70 -1.48
N SER A 27 12.18 12.20 -1.60
CA SER A 27 12.80 11.80 -2.88
C SER A 27 12.06 10.66 -3.60
N ILE A 28 11.25 9.88 -2.88
CA ILE A 28 10.41 8.82 -3.44
C ILE A 28 8.99 9.28 -3.63
N VAL A 29 8.46 10.02 -2.65
CA VAL A 29 7.12 10.60 -2.73
C VAL A 29 6.97 11.52 -3.96
N SER A 30 8.03 12.24 -4.35
CA SER A 30 8.00 13.10 -5.56
C SER A 30 7.78 12.35 -6.87
N TYR A 31 8.04 11.04 -6.90
CA TYR A 31 7.82 10.18 -8.07
C TYR A 31 6.56 9.33 -7.96
N TYR A 32 5.80 9.42 -6.88
CA TYR A 32 4.49 8.76 -6.82
C TYR A 32 3.58 9.32 -7.91
N LEU A 33 2.86 8.42 -8.58
CA LEU A 33 1.98 8.78 -9.69
C LEU A 33 0.93 9.81 -9.26
N THR A 34 0.32 9.61 -8.10
CA THR A 34 -0.58 10.57 -7.46
C THR A 34 -0.42 10.52 -5.94
N PRO A 35 -0.47 11.66 -5.24
CA PRO A 35 -0.62 11.68 -3.79
C PRO A 35 -2.03 11.23 -3.39
N PRO A 36 -2.23 10.75 -2.14
CA PRO A 36 -3.56 10.47 -1.63
C PRO A 36 -4.36 11.77 -1.54
N ALA A 37 -5.59 11.76 -2.04
CA ALA A 37 -6.51 12.90 -1.94
C ALA A 37 -7.06 13.05 -0.51
N VAL A 38 -7.17 11.93 0.20
CA VAL A 38 -7.63 11.88 1.59
C VAL A 38 -6.73 10.94 2.39
N ALA A 39 -6.41 11.35 3.62
CA ALA A 39 -5.66 10.58 4.60
C ALA A 39 -6.36 10.69 5.96
N ILE A 40 -6.80 9.56 6.52
CA ILE A 40 -7.47 9.49 7.83
C ILE A 40 -6.63 8.61 8.74
N ALA A 41 -5.98 9.19 9.74
CA ALA A 41 -5.23 8.40 10.72
C ALA A 41 -6.19 7.57 11.58
N LEU A 42 -5.95 6.26 11.68
CA LEU A 42 -6.67 5.43 12.65
C LEU A 42 -6.01 5.54 14.02
N ASN A 43 -6.78 5.30 15.07
CA ASN A 43 -6.25 5.06 16.41
C ASN A 43 -6.10 3.55 16.70
N LYS A 44 -5.45 3.20 17.82
CA LYS A 44 -5.19 1.81 18.22
C LYS A 44 -6.48 0.98 18.36
N GLN A 45 -7.56 1.59 18.87
CA GLN A 45 -8.85 0.92 19.00
C GLN A 45 -9.49 0.63 17.64
N GLN A 46 -9.42 1.57 16.69
CA GLN A 46 -9.92 1.38 15.34
C GLN A 46 -9.14 0.28 14.60
N LEU A 47 -7.80 0.26 14.71
CA LEU A 47 -6.98 -0.84 14.17
C LEU A 47 -7.40 -2.18 14.77
N THR A 48 -7.59 -2.26 16.08
CA THR A 48 -8.06 -3.47 16.76
C THR A 48 -9.44 -3.90 16.26
N SER A 49 -10.36 -2.95 16.07
CA SER A 49 -11.68 -3.22 15.50
C SER A 49 -11.56 -3.77 14.07
N VAL A 50 -10.76 -3.12 13.19
CA VAL A 50 -10.48 -3.59 11.82
C VAL A 50 -9.99 -5.04 11.83
N LEU A 51 -8.95 -5.34 12.62
CA LEU A 51 -8.38 -6.68 12.74
C LEU A 51 -9.38 -7.72 13.28
N SER A 52 -10.27 -7.32 14.20
CA SER A 52 -11.31 -8.19 14.75
C SER A 52 -12.37 -8.64 13.73
N ARG A 53 -12.47 -7.94 12.59
CA ARG A 53 -13.37 -8.28 11.49
C ARG A 53 -12.86 -9.44 10.65
N ASN A 54 -11.56 -9.71 10.66
CA ASN A 54 -11.01 -10.90 10.05
C ASN A 54 -11.24 -12.12 10.98
N LEU A 55 -11.96 -13.13 10.51
CA LEU A 55 -12.35 -14.30 11.32
C LEU A 55 -11.14 -15.08 11.85
N ARG A 56 -10.11 -15.29 11.02
CA ARG A 56 -8.95 -16.10 11.39
C ARG A 56 -8.07 -15.36 12.38
N TYR A 57 -7.78 -14.08 12.12
CA TYR A 57 -7.03 -13.21 13.04
C TYR A 57 -7.74 -13.12 14.39
N ARG A 58 -9.06 -12.93 14.38
CA ARG A 58 -9.88 -12.87 15.58
C ARG A 58 -9.73 -14.12 16.45
N ARG A 59 -9.85 -15.31 15.85
CA ARG A 59 -9.72 -16.59 16.56
C ARG A 59 -8.33 -16.78 17.14
N GLN A 60 -7.30 -16.44 16.36
CA GLN A 60 -5.90 -16.58 16.76
C GLN A 60 -5.54 -15.70 17.96
N TYR A 61 -6.06 -14.48 18.02
CA TYR A 61 -5.73 -13.50 19.06
C TYR A 61 -6.84 -13.29 20.11
N GLY A 62 -7.86 -14.17 20.15
CA GLY A 62 -8.93 -14.11 21.14
C GLY A 62 -9.75 -12.81 21.12
N LEU A 63 -9.87 -12.15 19.97
CA LEU A 63 -10.57 -10.87 19.87
C LEU A 63 -12.09 -11.06 19.81
N SER A 64 -12.84 -10.07 20.29
CA SER A 64 -14.28 -9.99 20.05
C SER A 64 -14.56 -9.16 18.79
N PRO A 65 -15.57 -9.51 17.96
CA PRO A 65 -15.90 -8.73 16.79
C PRO A 65 -16.38 -7.33 17.20
N ARG A 66 -15.79 -6.29 16.61
CA ARG A 66 -16.18 -4.90 16.84
C ARG A 66 -16.29 -4.18 15.50
N ASN A 67 -17.35 -3.40 15.33
CA ASN A 67 -17.47 -2.54 14.16
C ASN A 67 -16.47 -1.38 14.27
N VAL A 68 -15.91 -1.00 13.13
CA VAL A 68 -15.10 0.21 13.01
C VAL A 68 -16.03 1.41 12.92
N SER A 69 -15.68 2.52 13.56
CA SER A 69 -16.37 3.80 13.40
C SER A 69 -15.33 4.88 13.13
N LEU A 70 -15.54 5.65 12.06
CA LEU A 70 -14.73 6.82 11.75
C LEU A 70 -15.33 8.03 12.47
N SER A 71 -14.53 8.68 13.32
CA SER A 71 -14.94 9.86 14.09
C SER A 71 -15.02 11.12 13.25
N THR A 72 -14.33 11.17 12.12
CA THR A 72 -14.24 12.33 11.22
C THR A 72 -14.88 12.03 9.88
N GLN A 73 -15.71 12.96 9.39
CA GLN A 73 -16.16 12.99 8.00
C GLN A 73 -15.15 13.75 7.15
N PRO A 74 -14.30 13.09 6.34
CA PRO A 74 -13.41 13.82 5.45
C PRO A 74 -14.23 14.46 4.32
N SER A 75 -13.79 15.59 3.79
CA SER A 75 -14.33 16.09 2.52
C SER A 75 -13.72 15.26 1.39
N ILE A 76 -14.55 14.49 0.68
CA ILE A 76 -14.12 13.65 -0.44
C ILE A 76 -14.66 14.22 -1.75
N GLN A 77 -13.77 14.48 -2.70
CA GLN A 77 -14.17 14.86 -4.06
C GLN A 77 -14.85 13.70 -4.77
N GLN A 78 -15.86 13.97 -5.61
CA GLN A 78 -16.57 12.95 -6.38
C GLN A 78 -15.71 12.41 -7.54
N GLN A 79 -14.91 11.40 -7.25
CA GLN A 79 -14.16 10.60 -8.21
C GLN A 79 -13.98 9.18 -7.67
N ASP A 80 -13.52 8.28 -8.52
CA ASP A 80 -13.21 6.92 -8.11
C ASP A 80 -11.88 6.90 -7.35
N TYR A 81 -11.77 6.04 -6.34
CA TYR A 81 -10.57 5.94 -5.51
C TYR A 81 -10.03 4.52 -5.41
N LEU A 82 -8.71 4.40 -5.27
CA LEU A 82 -8.03 3.21 -4.78
C LEU A 82 -7.87 3.34 -3.25
N PRO A 83 -8.60 2.57 -2.44
CA PRO A 83 -8.46 2.61 -0.98
C PRO A 83 -7.24 1.80 -0.52
N LYS A 84 -6.43 2.40 0.35
CA LYS A 84 -5.34 1.72 1.08
C LYS A 84 -5.45 1.96 2.57
N LEU A 85 -5.13 0.95 3.39
CA LEU A 85 -5.00 1.07 4.84
C LEU A 85 -3.56 0.74 5.21
N GLY A 86 -2.79 1.75 5.61
CA GLY A 86 -1.36 1.63 5.74
C GLY A 86 -0.74 1.22 4.40
N VAL A 87 0.01 0.12 4.41
CA VAL A 87 0.65 -0.46 3.22
C VAL A 87 -0.21 -1.42 2.40
N VAL A 88 -1.43 -1.76 2.84
CA VAL A 88 -2.28 -2.72 2.12
C VAL A 88 -3.42 -2.05 1.37
N SER A 89 -3.80 -2.62 0.23
CA SER A 89 -5.01 -2.26 -0.50
C SER A 89 -6.01 -3.42 -0.53
N TRP A 90 -7.25 -3.11 -0.89
CA TRP A 90 -8.32 -4.10 -1.05
C TRP A 90 -8.28 -4.85 -2.39
N LYS A 91 -7.16 -4.80 -3.13
CA LYS A 91 -7.03 -5.47 -4.45
C LYS A 91 -7.24 -6.98 -4.41
N ASP A 92 -7.04 -7.61 -3.25
CA ASP A 92 -7.23 -9.04 -3.04
C ASP A 92 -8.67 -9.37 -2.57
N CYS A 93 -9.50 -8.37 -2.30
CA CYS A 93 -10.92 -8.51 -1.96
C CYS A 93 -11.76 -8.30 -3.23
N ILE A 94 -12.48 -9.35 -3.66
CA ILE A 94 -13.29 -9.33 -4.90
C ILE A 94 -14.28 -8.15 -4.86
N GLY A 95 -14.23 -7.31 -5.90
CA GLY A 95 -15.13 -6.16 -6.06
C GLY A 95 -14.83 -4.95 -5.15
N MET A 96 -13.66 -4.91 -4.49
CA MET A 96 -13.28 -3.82 -3.57
C MET A 96 -11.95 -3.16 -3.93
N ASP A 97 -11.39 -3.48 -5.10
CA ASP A 97 -10.17 -2.90 -5.66
C ASP A 97 -10.29 -1.39 -5.90
N MET A 98 -11.51 -0.92 -6.17
CA MET A 98 -11.86 0.48 -6.34
C MET A 98 -13.04 0.84 -5.45
N LEU A 99 -13.05 2.05 -4.93
CA LEU A 99 -14.17 2.69 -4.28
C LEU A 99 -14.86 3.62 -5.29
N PRO A 100 -16.04 3.25 -5.84
CA PRO A 100 -16.71 4.03 -6.86
C PRO A 100 -17.23 5.37 -6.31
N LYS A 101 -17.13 6.43 -7.11
CA LYS A 101 -17.65 7.77 -6.79
C LYS A 101 -19.14 7.76 -6.44
N ALA A 102 -19.90 6.84 -7.04
CA ALA A 102 -21.33 6.68 -6.79
C ALA A 102 -21.65 6.25 -5.34
N LEU A 103 -20.70 5.63 -4.63
CA LEU A 103 -20.86 5.24 -3.23
C LEU A 103 -20.36 6.31 -2.24
N LEU A 104 -19.77 7.40 -2.75
CA LEU A 104 -19.17 8.48 -1.98
C LEU A 104 -20.06 9.74 -1.96
N LEU A 105 -21.37 9.53 -1.84
CA LEU A 105 -22.33 10.61 -1.63
C LEU A 105 -22.17 11.17 -0.20
N PRO A 106 -22.33 12.49 0.02
CA PRO A 106 -22.16 13.10 1.35
C PRO A 106 -22.95 12.42 2.47
N SER A 107 -24.15 11.94 2.17
CA SER A 107 -25.04 11.25 3.13
C SER A 107 -24.64 9.81 3.46
N ALA A 108 -23.86 9.15 2.60
CA ALA A 108 -23.52 7.73 2.72
C ALA A 108 -22.02 7.49 2.95
N GLN A 109 -21.19 8.50 2.76
CA GLN A 109 -19.73 8.40 2.72
C GLN A 109 -19.14 7.65 3.93
N ASN A 110 -19.49 8.05 5.16
CA ASN A 110 -18.97 7.38 6.36
C ASN A 110 -19.37 5.91 6.44
N THR A 111 -20.60 5.59 6.07
CA THR A 111 -21.10 4.21 6.03
C THR A 111 -20.31 3.40 5.01
N THR A 112 -20.06 3.97 3.83
CA THR A 112 -19.26 3.34 2.77
C THR A 112 -17.82 3.09 3.23
N LEU A 113 -17.12 4.10 3.75
CA LEU A 113 -15.74 3.94 4.24
C LEU A 113 -15.66 2.92 5.39
N THR A 114 -16.65 2.93 6.27
CA THR A 114 -16.78 1.95 7.36
C THR A 114 -17.00 0.54 6.83
N CYS A 115 -17.77 0.37 5.74
CA CYS A 115 -17.94 -0.94 5.10
C CYS A 115 -16.59 -1.50 4.61
N TRP A 116 -15.76 -0.68 3.97
CA TRP A 116 -14.41 -1.06 3.55
C TRP A 116 -13.55 -1.51 4.73
N LEU A 117 -13.49 -0.69 5.79
CA LEU A 117 -12.72 -1.01 7.00
C LEU A 117 -13.20 -2.28 7.72
N ASN A 118 -14.44 -2.70 7.50
CA ASN A 118 -14.99 -3.92 8.06
C ASN A 118 -14.76 -5.19 7.21
N ASN A 119 -14.20 -5.07 6.00
CA ASN A 119 -13.99 -6.18 5.07
C ASN A 119 -12.49 -6.46 4.84
N VAL A 120 -11.84 -7.14 5.78
CA VAL A 120 -10.38 -7.34 5.76
C VAL A 120 -10.04 -8.78 5.41
N SER A 121 -9.27 -8.98 4.33
CA SER A 121 -8.78 -10.31 3.96
C SER A 121 -7.73 -10.84 4.94
N ASP A 122 -7.45 -12.14 4.90
CA ASP A 122 -6.41 -12.74 5.75
C ASP A 122 -5.04 -12.12 5.51
N ARG A 123 -4.69 -11.88 4.24
CA ARG A 123 -3.41 -11.27 3.87
C ARG A 123 -3.30 -9.84 4.40
N MET A 124 -4.37 -9.06 4.28
CA MET A 124 -4.40 -7.72 4.85
C MET A 124 -4.26 -7.75 6.37
N ALA A 125 -5.00 -8.63 7.07
CA ALA A 125 -4.91 -8.76 8.52
C ALA A 125 -3.50 -9.15 8.98
N MET A 126 -2.82 -10.04 8.25
CA MET A 126 -1.43 -10.40 8.51
C MET A 126 -0.50 -9.19 8.40
N VAL A 127 -0.56 -8.43 7.30
CA VAL A 127 0.33 -7.27 7.12
C VAL A 127 -0.01 -6.15 8.11
N LEU A 128 -1.29 -5.89 8.35
CA LEU A 128 -1.76 -4.92 9.35
C LEU A 128 -1.34 -5.31 10.78
N HIS A 129 -0.97 -6.57 11.02
CA HIS A 129 -0.40 -6.99 12.30
C HIS A 129 0.88 -6.23 12.63
N ALA A 130 1.70 -5.88 11.63
CA ALA A 130 2.94 -5.13 11.81
C ALA A 130 2.73 -3.84 12.63
N TYR A 131 1.65 -3.10 12.34
CA TYR A 131 1.28 -1.89 13.09
C TYR A 131 0.98 -2.18 14.56
N ARG A 132 0.34 -3.31 14.86
CA ARG A 132 0.10 -3.71 16.24
C ARG A 132 1.42 -4.06 16.96
N VAL A 133 2.37 -4.67 16.26
CA VAL A 133 3.69 -5.06 16.80
C VAL A 133 4.55 -3.82 17.09
N THR A 134 4.56 -2.83 16.19
CA THR A 134 5.31 -1.57 16.37
C THR A 134 4.60 -0.54 17.23
N GLU A 135 3.40 -0.86 17.71
CA GLU A 135 2.49 0.07 18.40
C GLU A 135 2.08 1.31 17.60
N GLU A 136 2.31 1.32 16.29
CA GLU A 136 1.87 2.36 15.39
C GLU A 136 0.43 2.16 14.93
N THR A 137 -0.13 3.18 14.29
CA THR A 137 -1.46 3.11 13.70
C THR A 137 -1.41 3.44 12.21
N PRO A 138 -2.08 2.63 11.36
CA PRO A 138 -2.09 2.87 9.93
C PRO A 138 -2.97 4.08 9.58
N THR A 139 -2.67 4.69 8.45
CA THR A 139 -3.53 5.71 7.85
C THR A 139 -4.43 5.07 6.78
N PHE A 140 -5.71 5.42 6.77
CA PHE A 140 -6.61 5.08 5.66
C PHE A 140 -6.51 6.15 4.58
N TYR A 141 -5.98 5.76 3.43
CA TYR A 141 -5.75 6.61 2.28
C TYR A 141 -6.77 6.34 1.19
N LEU A 142 -7.17 7.41 0.49
CA LEU A 142 -7.88 7.36 -0.77
C LEU A 142 -7.01 7.99 -1.85
N PHE A 143 -6.39 7.13 -2.66
CA PHE A 143 -5.64 7.57 -3.84
C PHE A 143 -6.62 7.74 -5.01
N PRO A 144 -6.52 8.79 -5.84
CA PRO A 144 -7.31 8.88 -7.07
C PRO A 144 -7.13 7.60 -7.89
N TYR A 145 -8.23 6.97 -8.29
CA TYR A 145 -8.18 5.73 -9.04
C TYR A 145 -7.74 6.00 -10.48
N LEU A 146 -6.78 5.21 -10.95
CA LEU A 146 -6.29 5.24 -12.32
C LEU A 146 -6.36 3.83 -12.88
N ASP A 147 -6.96 3.69 -14.06
CA ASP A 147 -7.09 2.39 -14.71
C ASP A 147 -5.75 1.95 -15.34
N PHE A 148 -5.16 0.89 -14.78
CA PHE A 148 -3.95 0.25 -15.29
C PHE A 148 -4.24 -1.00 -16.14
N SER A 149 -5.48 -1.25 -16.54
CA SER A 149 -5.86 -2.41 -17.37
C SER A 149 -5.01 -2.55 -18.64
N LYS A 150 -4.59 -1.43 -19.22
CA LYS A 150 -3.76 -1.35 -20.42
C LYS A 150 -2.28 -1.06 -20.15
N ARG A 151 -1.88 -0.86 -18.88
CA ARG A 151 -0.51 -0.47 -18.50
C ARG A 151 0.33 -1.63 -17.99
N SER A 152 1.58 -1.66 -18.41
CA SER A 152 2.56 -2.62 -17.94
C SER A 152 3.14 -2.16 -16.62
N GLU A 153 3.26 -3.08 -15.68
CA GLU A 153 3.80 -2.80 -14.35
C GLU A 153 5.15 -3.49 -14.18
N TYR A 154 6.10 -2.74 -13.66
CA TYR A 154 7.47 -3.16 -13.43
C TYR A 154 7.75 -3.16 -11.95
N ARG A 155 8.53 -4.13 -11.49
CA ARG A 155 8.98 -4.24 -10.11
C ARG A 155 10.49 -4.08 -10.08
N LEU A 156 10.94 -3.11 -9.30
CA LEU A 156 12.34 -2.86 -8.98
C LEU A 156 12.63 -3.54 -7.65
N ALA A 157 13.73 -4.28 -7.58
CA ALA A 157 14.31 -4.73 -6.32
C ALA A 157 15.43 -3.76 -5.96
N VAL A 158 15.32 -3.11 -4.81
CA VAL A 158 16.22 -2.07 -4.34
C VAL A 158 16.87 -2.52 -3.04
N SER A 159 18.17 -2.32 -2.91
CA SER A 159 18.95 -2.63 -1.72
C SER A 159 19.86 -1.46 -1.37
N TYR A 160 19.70 -0.88 -0.18
CA TYR A 160 20.43 0.30 0.29
C TYR A 160 20.37 1.47 -0.71
N GLY A 161 19.20 1.71 -1.30
CA GLY A 161 18.98 2.72 -2.34
C GLY A 161 19.44 2.31 -3.75
N GLU A 162 20.26 1.27 -3.86
CA GLU A 162 20.79 0.79 -5.14
C GLU A 162 19.85 -0.21 -5.82
N LEU A 163 19.72 -0.07 -7.14
CA LEU A 163 18.90 -0.97 -7.93
C LEU A 163 19.63 -2.29 -8.17
N THR A 164 19.04 -3.38 -7.72
CA THR A 164 19.59 -4.74 -7.89
C THR A 164 18.97 -5.48 -9.07
N HIS A 165 17.68 -5.25 -9.34
CA HIS A 165 16.97 -5.93 -10.42
C HIS A 165 15.73 -5.15 -10.88
N VAL A 166 15.36 -5.31 -12.14
CA VAL A 166 14.10 -4.80 -12.71
C VAL A 166 13.44 -5.92 -13.51
N ARG A 167 12.13 -6.11 -13.29
CA ARG A 167 11.33 -7.01 -14.13
C ARG A 167 9.97 -6.43 -14.43
N CYS A 168 9.44 -6.71 -15.62
CA CYS A 168 8.02 -6.52 -15.90
C CYS A 168 7.26 -7.72 -15.35
N TYR A 169 6.47 -7.52 -14.29
CA TYR A 169 5.71 -8.62 -13.67
C TYR A 169 4.26 -8.68 -14.16
N ARG A 170 3.77 -7.60 -14.77
CA ARG A 170 2.48 -7.56 -15.46
C ARG A 170 2.68 -6.90 -16.82
N ARG A 171 2.81 -7.73 -17.86
CA ARG A 171 2.99 -7.28 -19.24
C ARG A 171 1.62 -6.99 -19.89
N ARG A 172 1.47 -5.80 -20.48
CA ARG A 172 0.29 -5.35 -21.23
C ARG A 172 0.70 -4.80 -22.59
N ASN A 173 -0.24 -4.16 -23.29
CA ASN A 173 -0.08 -3.71 -24.67
C ASN A 173 0.94 -2.59 -24.85
N ASP A 174 1.21 -1.81 -23.79
CA ASP A 174 2.19 -0.72 -23.75
C ASP A 174 3.62 -1.19 -23.40
N PHE A 175 3.85 -2.50 -23.27
CA PHE A 175 5.18 -3.02 -22.93
C PHE A 175 6.19 -2.73 -24.03
N GLN A 176 7.36 -2.21 -23.64
CA GLN A 176 8.52 -2.08 -24.50
C GLN A 176 9.74 -2.69 -23.80
N ALA A 177 10.51 -3.52 -24.51
CA ALA A 177 11.66 -4.22 -23.91
C ALA A 177 12.70 -3.24 -23.32
N GLN A 178 12.92 -2.13 -24.01
CA GLN A 178 13.83 -1.05 -23.59
C GLN A 178 13.44 -0.39 -22.27
N HIS A 179 12.18 -0.48 -21.81
CA HIS A 179 11.77 0.12 -20.54
C HIS A 179 12.61 -0.38 -19.36
N ILE A 180 13.09 -1.63 -19.38
CA ILE A 180 13.91 -2.17 -18.29
C ILE A 180 15.19 -1.34 -18.10
N GLU A 181 15.89 -1.04 -19.19
CA GLU A 181 17.13 -0.24 -19.17
C GLU A 181 16.85 1.22 -18.83
N VAL A 182 15.78 1.79 -19.39
CA VAL A 182 15.41 3.19 -19.13
C VAL A 182 14.96 3.38 -17.68
N ILE A 183 14.20 2.44 -17.10
CA ILE A 183 13.83 2.44 -15.67
C ILE A 183 15.09 2.39 -14.80
N ALA A 184 16.06 1.55 -15.16
CA ALA A 184 17.30 1.46 -14.40
C ALA A 184 18.10 2.77 -14.43
N ALA A 185 18.16 3.44 -15.58
CA ALA A 185 18.77 4.75 -15.69
C ALA A 185 17.98 5.82 -14.91
N TRP A 186 16.65 5.80 -14.99
CA TRP A 186 15.77 6.69 -14.25
C TRP A 186 15.94 6.55 -12.73
N TRP A 187 16.00 5.33 -12.20
CA TRP A 187 16.20 5.08 -10.77
C TRP A 187 17.51 5.68 -10.26
N ARG A 188 18.62 5.53 -10.99
CA ARG A 188 19.93 6.09 -10.61
C ARG A 188 19.94 7.61 -10.53
N ASN A 189 18.98 8.28 -11.16
CA ASN A 189 18.84 9.74 -11.07
C ASN A 189 18.05 10.19 -9.83
N ILE A 190 17.42 9.27 -9.09
CA ILE A 190 16.78 9.58 -7.81
C ILE A 190 17.88 9.76 -6.77
N LYS A 191 18.13 11.01 -6.36
CA LYS A 191 19.11 11.36 -5.35
C LYS A 191 18.53 11.26 -3.94
N ASP A 192 19.41 11.31 -2.94
CA ASP A 192 19.05 11.48 -1.53
C ASP A 192 18.18 10.35 -0.97
N TRP A 193 18.57 9.11 -1.25
CA TRP A 193 18.03 7.95 -0.53
C TRP A 193 18.68 7.89 0.86
N PRO A 194 17.94 8.10 1.97
CA PRO A 194 18.51 7.89 3.28
C PRO A 194 18.69 6.38 3.50
N PRO A 195 19.93 5.86 3.65
CA PRO A 195 20.14 4.46 3.95
C PRO A 195 19.76 4.23 5.42
N THR A 196 18.49 3.97 5.68
CA THR A 196 18.06 3.43 6.97
C THR A 196 17.93 1.93 6.84
N ASP A 197 18.37 1.19 7.86
CA ASP A 197 18.25 -0.28 7.86
C ASP A 197 16.79 -0.75 7.70
N VAL A 198 15.85 0.07 8.17
CA VAL A 198 14.41 -0.20 8.08
C VAL A 198 13.90 -0.16 6.63
N LEU A 199 14.48 0.70 5.77
CA LEU A 199 14.17 0.80 4.34
C LEU A 199 15.28 0.24 3.46
N ALA A 200 16.13 -0.64 4.00
CA ALA A 200 17.27 -1.20 3.28
C ALA A 200 16.84 -2.00 2.05
N HIS A 201 15.82 -2.86 2.16
CA HIS A 201 15.44 -3.75 1.06
C HIS A 201 13.98 -3.56 0.67
N LEU A 202 13.74 -3.15 -0.57
CA LEU A 202 12.42 -2.79 -1.05
C LEU A 202 12.08 -3.44 -2.39
N PHE A 203 10.79 -3.64 -2.58
CA PHE A 203 10.18 -3.74 -3.89
C PHE A 203 9.43 -2.45 -4.20
N VAL A 204 9.80 -1.82 -5.32
CA VAL A 204 9.13 -0.62 -5.81
C VAL A 204 8.42 -0.96 -7.11
N ASP A 205 7.10 -0.81 -7.11
CA ASP A 205 6.27 -1.03 -8.30
C ASP A 205 6.12 0.30 -9.06
N VAL A 206 6.40 0.25 -10.37
CA VAL A 206 6.40 1.42 -11.26
C VAL A 206 5.63 1.17 -12.54
N VAL A 207 5.13 2.27 -13.13
CA VAL A 207 4.50 2.30 -14.46
C VAL A 207 5.15 3.36 -15.33
N ALA A 208 5.13 3.15 -16.65
CA ALA A 208 5.53 4.17 -17.60
C ALA A 208 4.49 5.30 -17.66
N GLY A 209 4.97 6.53 -17.78
CA GLY A 209 4.18 7.73 -18.03
C GLY A 209 3.70 7.84 -19.47
N SER A 210 3.08 8.97 -19.82
CA SER A 210 2.71 9.26 -21.20
C SER A 210 3.89 9.81 -22.00
N ASP A 211 4.82 10.48 -21.33
CA ASP A 211 6.01 11.05 -21.96
C ASP A 211 7.17 10.02 -21.99
N PRO A 212 7.98 9.99 -23.08
CA PRO A 212 9.14 9.10 -23.17
C PRO A 212 10.11 9.28 -21.99
N GLY A 213 10.48 8.16 -21.35
CA GLY A 213 11.43 8.16 -20.23
C GLY A 213 10.85 8.59 -18.88
N GLN A 214 9.56 8.92 -18.82
CA GLN A 214 8.87 9.22 -17.57
C GLN A 214 8.36 7.93 -16.91
N PHE A 215 8.63 7.77 -15.61
CA PHE A 215 8.13 6.66 -14.81
C PHE A 215 7.59 7.16 -13.48
N PHE A 216 6.61 6.44 -12.96
CA PHE A 216 5.95 6.78 -11.71
C PHE A 216 5.88 5.57 -10.79
N ILE A 217 6.09 5.83 -9.51
CA ILE A 217 5.92 4.85 -8.43
C ILE A 217 4.43 4.71 -8.12
N ILE A 218 3.95 3.48 -7.99
CA ILE A 218 2.55 3.17 -7.65
C ILE A 218 2.42 2.42 -6.32
N ASP A 219 3.49 1.76 -5.88
CA ASP A 219 3.53 1.05 -4.60
C ASP A 219 4.98 0.85 -4.15
N VAL A 220 5.19 0.87 -2.83
CA VAL A 220 6.47 0.52 -2.20
C VAL A 220 6.19 -0.52 -1.12
N ASN A 221 6.91 -1.62 -1.16
CA ASN A 221 6.75 -2.75 -0.23
C ASN A 221 8.12 -3.17 0.29
N PRO A 222 8.24 -3.72 1.51
CA PRO A 222 9.50 -4.26 1.97
C PRO A 222 9.82 -5.57 1.22
N ASN A 223 11.08 -5.76 0.88
CA ASN A 223 11.58 -7.05 0.39
C ASN A 223 12.00 -7.91 1.58
N LEU A 224 11.03 -8.50 2.26
CA LEU A 224 11.26 -9.33 3.46
C LEU A 224 12.19 -10.53 3.21
N SER A 225 12.32 -10.99 1.96
CA SER A 225 13.27 -12.04 1.54
C SER A 225 14.74 -11.68 1.63
N ALA A 226 15.07 -10.39 1.64
CA ALA A 226 16.44 -9.91 1.71
C ALA A 226 16.91 -9.59 3.14
N TYR A 227 16.00 -9.60 4.12
CA TYR A 227 16.37 -9.45 5.53
C TYR A 227 16.80 -10.82 6.07
N HIS A 228 18.00 -10.86 6.67
CA HIS A 228 18.63 -12.03 7.28
C HIS A 228 18.63 -11.92 8.80
#